data_AF-A0AA85KKA2-F1
#
_entry.id   AF-A0AA85KKA2-F1
#
_cell.length_a   1.000
_cell.length_b   1.000
_cell.length_c   1.000
_cell.angle_alpha   90.00
_cell.angle_beta   90.00
_cell.angle_gamma   90.00
#
_symmetry.space_group_name_H-M   'P 1'
#
loop_
_entity.id
_entity.type
_entity.pdbx_description
1 polymer ?
#
loop_
_entity_poly.entity_id
_entity_poly.type
_entity_poly.pdbx_seq_one_letter_code
_entity_poly.pdbx_strand_id
1 'polypeptide(L)'
;MEAFEILDFDFSSSNIADKFIMKSDCMREAFNELDTSSEILEVAIIPPPAIQPRLRLTTYGFAGTMHFDLPRSSDQVEVFESSTASPRIARFRLSLLRPATNRALSMASRISLRINDRGFLSIQYMINVSDNEVAFVEFFCVPDVDETEDQSESQTSMNTEQYEATKSNRTAQIPSTSRCPVNTLDPDWT
;
A
#
# COMPACT_ATOMS: atom_id res chain seq x y z
N MET A 1 36.81 -7.16 -19.91
CA MET A 1 35.49 -7.14 -19.26
C MET A 1 34.98 -5.73 -19.37
N GLU A 2 34.02 -5.49 -20.25
CA GLU A 2 33.27 -4.23 -20.23
C GLU A 2 32.45 -4.24 -18.95
N ALA A 3 32.55 -3.16 -18.15
CA ALA A 3 31.72 -3.01 -16.97
C ALA A 3 30.28 -2.90 -17.43
N PHE A 4 29.40 -3.76 -16.92
CA PHE A 4 27.97 -3.58 -17.11
C PHE A 4 27.55 -2.21 -16.55
N GLU A 5 26.58 -1.58 -17.21
CA GLU A 5 26.01 -0.31 -16.77
C GLU A 5 25.50 -0.45 -15.33
N ILE A 6 26.08 0.32 -14.41
CA ILE A 6 25.68 0.32 -13.00
C ILE A 6 24.40 1.15 -12.93
N LEU A 7 23.31 0.52 -12.50
CA LEU A 7 22.06 1.21 -12.25
C LEU A 7 22.23 2.16 -11.07
N ASP A 8 22.10 3.46 -11.32
CA ASP A 8 22.02 4.49 -10.29
C ASP A 8 20.56 4.92 -10.12
N PHE A 9 19.97 4.58 -8.98
CA PHE A 9 18.59 4.94 -8.66
C PHE A 9 18.44 6.39 -8.20
N ASP A 10 19.55 7.09 -7.93
CA ASP A 10 19.59 8.42 -7.32
C ASP A 10 18.64 8.54 -6.11
N PHE A 11 18.75 7.59 -5.19
CA PHE A 11 17.89 7.54 -4.01
C PHE A 11 18.18 8.70 -3.05
N SER A 12 19.43 9.18 -3.00
CA SER A 12 19.87 10.24 -2.10
C SER A 12 19.34 11.63 -2.44
N SER A 13 18.86 11.87 -3.66
CA SER A 13 18.32 13.18 -4.05
C SER A 13 16.90 13.42 -3.54
N SER A 14 16.17 12.38 -3.11
CA SER A 14 14.83 12.54 -2.56
C SER A 14 14.90 13.10 -1.13
N ASN A 15 14.48 14.35 -0.94
CA ASN A 15 14.39 14.99 0.38
C ASN A 15 13.20 14.49 1.22
N ILE A 16 12.30 13.70 0.62
CA ILE A 16 11.06 13.22 1.23
C ILE A 16 11.12 11.69 1.20
N ALA A 17 11.45 11.09 2.35
CA ALA A 17 11.43 9.65 2.51
C ALA A 17 10.87 9.27 3.87
N ASP A 18 10.03 8.23 3.89
CA ASP A 18 9.64 7.56 5.12
C ASP A 18 10.80 6.65 5.54
N LYS A 19 11.20 6.72 6.81
CA LYS A 19 12.37 6.04 7.36
C LYS A 19 11.98 5.25 8.60
N PHE A 20 12.33 3.97 8.58
CA PHE A 20 12.11 3.05 9.67
C PHE A 20 13.44 2.40 10.04
N ILE A 21 13.80 2.39 11.31
CA ILE A 21 14.92 1.61 11.84
C ILE A 21 14.38 0.70 12.92
N MET A 22 14.70 -0.57 12.82
CA MET A 22 14.22 -1.59 13.75
C MET A 22 15.27 -2.70 13.94
N LYS A 23 15.10 -3.47 15.01
CA LYS A 23 15.87 -4.70 15.23
C LYS A 23 15.55 -5.71 14.13
N SER A 24 16.56 -6.45 13.69
CA SER A 24 16.41 -7.44 12.61
C SER A 24 15.44 -8.57 12.94
N ASP A 25 15.29 -8.91 14.22
CA ASP A 25 14.56 -10.11 14.65
C ASP A 25 13.07 -10.04 14.34
N CYS A 26 12.43 -8.88 14.54
CA CYS A 26 11.02 -8.71 14.19
C CYS A 26 10.76 -8.88 12.68
N MET A 27 11.68 -8.40 11.84
CA MET A 27 11.57 -8.56 10.38
C MET A 27 11.87 -10.00 9.96
N ARG A 28 12.73 -10.71 10.67
CA ARG A 28 12.99 -12.13 10.44
C ARG A 28 11.75 -12.97 10.71
N GLU A 29 11.09 -12.71 11.82
CA GLU A 29 9.81 -13.32 12.16
C GLU A 29 8.76 -13.01 11.08
N ALA A 30 8.64 -11.75 10.69
CA ALA A 30 7.74 -11.33 9.62
C ALA A 30 7.97 -12.13 8.33
N PHE A 31 9.20 -12.13 7.79
CA PHE A 31 9.49 -12.81 6.52
C PHE A 31 9.41 -14.34 6.61
N ASN A 32 9.54 -14.93 7.81
CA ASN A 32 9.31 -16.36 8.02
C ASN A 32 7.82 -16.72 8.03
N GLU A 33 6.96 -15.79 8.47
CA GLU A 33 5.51 -15.97 8.51
C GLU A 33 4.83 -15.63 7.18
N LEU A 34 5.37 -14.68 6.41
CA LEU A 34 4.78 -14.24 5.15
C LEU A 34 4.69 -15.38 4.10
N ASP A 35 3.62 -15.36 3.31
CA ASP A 35 3.37 -16.39 2.30
C ASP A 35 4.31 -16.21 1.10
N THR A 36 5.29 -17.11 0.99
CA THR A 36 6.26 -17.12 -0.12
C THR A 36 5.64 -17.45 -1.48
N SER A 37 4.40 -17.95 -1.54
CA SER A 37 3.67 -18.16 -2.81
C SER A 37 3.19 -16.85 -3.43
N SER A 38 3.17 -15.75 -2.66
CA SER A 38 2.77 -14.45 -3.18
C SER A 38 3.80 -13.89 -4.17
N GLU A 39 3.32 -13.24 -5.23
CA GLU A 39 4.17 -12.52 -6.18
C GLU A 39 4.56 -11.13 -5.67
N ILE A 40 3.70 -10.55 -4.83
CA ILE A 40 3.77 -9.16 -4.39
C ILE A 40 3.91 -9.08 -2.87
N LEU A 41 4.83 -8.23 -2.42
CA LEU A 41 4.88 -7.70 -1.07
C LEU A 41 4.30 -6.28 -1.09
N GLU A 42 3.16 -6.10 -0.45
CA GLU A 42 2.60 -4.77 -0.22
C GLU A 42 3.12 -4.21 1.11
N VAL A 43 3.73 -3.02 1.05
CA VAL A 43 4.23 -2.28 2.21
C VAL A 43 3.34 -1.07 2.40
N ALA A 44 2.59 -1.06 3.50
CA ALA A 44 1.72 0.04 3.88
C ALA A 44 2.28 0.80 5.08
N ILE A 45 2.34 2.12 4.96
CA ILE A 45 2.78 3.04 6.00
C ILE A 45 1.57 3.80 6.49
N ILE A 46 1.28 3.67 7.79
CA ILE A 46 0.24 4.43 8.47
C ILE A 46 0.95 5.42 9.39
N PRO A 47 1.06 6.71 9.01
CA PRO A 47 1.81 7.69 9.76
C PRO A 47 0.99 8.31 10.92
N PRO A 48 1.64 8.95 11.89
CA PRO A 48 0.96 9.87 12.80
C PRO A 48 0.30 11.03 12.00
N PRO A 49 -0.84 11.58 12.46
CA PRO A 49 -1.47 11.41 13.76
C PRO A 49 -2.53 10.29 13.82
N ALA A 50 -2.46 9.27 12.95
CA ALA A 50 -3.39 8.13 13.02
C ALA A 50 -3.42 7.50 14.42
N ILE A 51 -4.56 6.94 14.82
CA ILE A 51 -4.77 6.33 16.15
C ILE A 51 -3.73 5.24 16.45
N GLN A 52 -3.33 4.48 15.42
CA GLN A 52 -2.32 3.43 15.50
C GLN A 52 -1.31 3.55 14.35
N PRO A 53 -0.27 4.39 14.49
CA PRO A 53 0.79 4.49 13.50
C PRO A 53 1.58 3.18 13.44
N ARG A 54 1.75 2.62 12.25
CA ARG A 54 2.39 1.31 12.04
C ARG A 54 2.92 1.16 10.63
N LEU A 55 3.90 0.26 10.51
CA LEU A 55 4.32 -0.30 9.23
C LEU A 55 3.62 -1.65 9.08
N ARG A 56 3.02 -1.90 7.92
CA ARG A 56 2.33 -3.16 7.62
C ARG A 56 2.93 -3.78 6.38
N LEU A 57 3.23 -5.08 6.46
CA LEU A 57 3.59 -5.92 5.33
C LEU A 57 2.43 -6.83 5.01
N THR A 58 2.06 -6.94 3.74
CA THR A 58 0.96 -7.80 3.31
C THR A 58 1.40 -8.64 2.12
N THR A 59 1.05 -9.93 2.16
CA THR A 59 1.20 -10.85 1.04
C THR A 59 -0.14 -11.48 0.68
N TYR A 60 -0.33 -11.73 -0.62
CA TYR A 60 -1.53 -12.36 -1.18
C TYR A 60 -1.11 -13.68 -1.82
N GLY A 61 -1.21 -14.78 -1.08
CA GLY A 61 -0.80 -16.09 -1.55
C GLY A 61 -1.94 -17.12 -1.50
N PHE A 62 -1.62 -18.38 -1.74
CA PHE A 62 -2.62 -19.45 -1.80
C PHE A 62 -3.30 -19.71 -0.46
N ALA A 63 -2.61 -19.45 0.66
CA ALA A 63 -3.18 -19.56 2.00
C ALA A 63 -4.13 -18.40 2.35
N GLY A 64 -4.25 -17.41 1.45
CA GLY A 64 -5.02 -16.20 1.64
C GLY A 64 -4.15 -14.97 1.83
N THR A 65 -4.73 -13.92 2.40
CA THR A 65 -4.02 -12.68 2.72
C THR A 65 -3.38 -12.78 4.11
N MET A 66 -2.08 -12.53 4.19
CA MET A 66 -1.36 -12.47 5.45
C MET A 66 -0.90 -11.05 5.72
N HIS A 67 -1.03 -10.60 6.97
CA HIS A 67 -0.62 -9.28 7.41
C HIS A 67 0.37 -9.39 8.56
N PHE A 68 1.49 -8.69 8.44
CA PHE A 68 2.41 -8.44 9.54
C PHE A 68 2.32 -6.95 9.90
N ASP A 69 1.99 -6.65 11.15
CA ASP A 69 1.87 -5.29 11.67
C ASP A 69 3.00 -4.99 12.65
N LEU A 70 3.77 -3.94 12.38
CA LEU A 70 4.78 -3.39 13.27
C LEU A 70 4.34 -2.01 13.77
N PRO A 71 3.74 -1.93 14.97
CA PRO A 71 3.34 -0.66 15.57
C PRO A 71 4.56 0.24 15.85
N ARG A 72 4.39 1.55 15.68
CA ARG A 72 5.40 2.55 16.05
C ARG A 72 5.84 2.43 17.52
N SER A 73 4.94 2.00 18.41
CA SER A 73 5.20 1.85 19.84
C SER A 73 5.90 0.53 20.21
N SER A 74 6.23 -0.32 19.24
CA SER A 74 6.95 -1.57 19.49
C SER A 74 8.37 -1.30 20.01
N ASP A 75 8.84 -2.12 20.94
CA ASP A 75 10.21 -2.12 21.48
C ASP A 75 11.27 -2.56 20.45
N GLN A 76 10.82 -3.11 19.32
CA GLN A 76 11.65 -3.49 18.18
C GLN A 76 11.92 -2.29 17.27
N VAL A 77 11.12 -1.23 17.33
CA VAL A 77 11.23 -0.03 16.50
C VAL A 77 12.10 1.01 17.21
N GLU A 78 13.21 1.39 16.57
CA GLU A 78 14.11 2.43 17.06
C GLU A 78 13.77 3.79 16.43
N VAL A 79 13.42 3.81 15.15
CA VAL A 79 13.04 5.03 14.41
C VAL A 79 11.79 4.76 13.58
N PHE A 80 10.83 5.69 13.66
CA PHE A 80 9.63 5.72 12.83
C PHE A 80 9.39 7.17 12.39
N GLU A 81 9.93 7.52 11.24
CA GLU A 81 9.83 8.84 10.64
C GLU A 81 9.00 8.72 9.37
N SER A 82 7.93 9.51 9.29
CA SER A 82 7.17 9.65 8.06
C SER A 82 7.10 11.11 7.68
N SER A 83 7.33 11.36 6.40
CA SER A 83 7.40 12.70 5.83
C SER A 83 6.03 13.31 5.58
N THR A 84 5.00 12.47 5.45
CA THR A 84 3.63 12.87 5.10
C THR A 84 2.64 12.36 6.15
N ALA A 85 1.56 13.10 6.39
CA ALA A 85 0.52 12.72 7.35
C ALA A 85 -0.56 11.78 6.77
N SER A 86 -0.47 11.42 5.48
CA SER A 86 -1.40 10.52 4.80
C SER A 86 -0.84 9.10 4.69
N PRO A 87 -1.67 8.05 4.82
CA PRO A 87 -1.23 6.69 4.56
C PRO A 87 -0.66 6.51 3.14
N ARG A 88 0.35 5.64 3.02
CA ARG A 88 0.98 5.30 1.74
C ARG A 88 1.05 3.79 1.58
N ILE A 89 0.95 3.33 0.34
CA ILE A 89 1.08 1.93 -0.02
C ILE A 89 2.05 1.84 -1.20
N ALA A 90 3.00 0.92 -1.12
CA ALA A 90 3.90 0.58 -2.20
C ALA A 90 3.96 -0.94 -2.34
N ARG A 91 3.91 -1.43 -3.58
CA ARG A 91 3.97 -2.85 -3.90
C ARG A 91 5.32 -3.17 -4.50
N PHE A 92 5.89 -4.32 -4.15
CA PHE A 92 7.18 -4.78 -4.65
C PHE A 92 7.08 -6.24 -5.06
N ARG A 93 7.78 -6.63 -6.12
CA ARG A 93 7.88 -8.05 -6.47
C ARG A 93 8.65 -8.80 -5.39
N LEU A 94 7.96 -9.70 -4.69
CA LEU A 94 8.53 -10.46 -3.58
C LEU A 94 9.73 -11.30 -4.05
N SER A 95 9.70 -11.81 -5.28
CA SER A 95 10.80 -12.57 -5.90
C SER A 95 12.12 -11.80 -5.96
N LEU A 96 12.08 -10.47 -6.16
CA LEU A 96 13.26 -9.61 -6.20
C LEU A 96 13.82 -9.32 -4.80
N LEU A 97 12.97 -9.38 -3.78
CA LEU A 97 13.36 -9.11 -2.39
C LEU A 97 13.93 -10.34 -1.68
N ARG A 98 13.67 -11.57 -2.17
CA ARG A 98 14.14 -12.82 -1.53
C ARG A 98 15.64 -12.86 -1.17
N PRO A 99 16.57 -12.40 -2.04
CA PRO A 99 17.99 -12.38 -1.68
C PRO A 99 18.30 -11.45 -0.50
N ALA A 100 17.63 -10.30 -0.45
CA ALA A 100 17.75 -9.32 0.63
C ALA A 100 17.22 -9.90 1.95
N THR A 101 16.05 -10.53 1.91
CA THR A 101 15.34 -11.03 3.10
C THR A 101 15.94 -12.32 3.68
N ASN A 102 16.53 -13.21 2.88
CA ASN A 102 16.99 -14.50 3.41
C ASN A 102 18.47 -14.48 3.85
N ARG A 103 19.35 -13.78 3.11
CA ARG A 103 20.80 -13.81 3.38
C ARG A 103 21.29 -12.61 4.16
N ALA A 104 20.91 -11.39 3.77
CA ALA A 104 21.39 -10.21 4.46
C ALA A 104 20.71 -10.07 5.83
N LEU A 105 19.39 -10.28 5.89
CA LEU A 105 18.66 -10.25 7.16
C LEU A 105 19.14 -11.29 8.17
N SER A 106 19.56 -12.50 7.73
CA SER A 106 20.08 -13.55 8.64
C SER A 106 21.33 -13.16 9.41
N MET A 107 22.12 -12.23 8.86
CA MET A 107 23.34 -11.74 9.50
C MET A 107 23.18 -10.33 10.10
N ALA A 108 22.09 -9.65 9.79
CA ALA A 108 21.84 -8.30 10.25
C ALA A 108 21.49 -8.26 11.75
N SER A 109 21.91 -7.19 12.44
CA SER A 109 21.46 -6.82 13.79
C SER A 109 20.38 -5.73 13.75
N ARG A 110 20.44 -4.86 12.74
CA ARG A 110 19.45 -3.81 12.47
C ARG A 110 19.13 -3.74 11.00
N ILE A 111 17.92 -3.28 10.73
CA ILE A 111 17.44 -3.00 9.38
C ILE A 111 16.91 -1.56 9.32
N SER A 112 17.33 -0.83 8.30
CA SER A 112 16.74 0.44 7.91
C SER A 112 15.94 0.26 6.63
N LEU A 113 14.66 0.59 6.68
CA LEU A 113 13.77 0.65 5.53
C LEU A 113 13.54 2.12 5.20
N ARG A 114 13.73 2.49 3.93
CA ARG A 114 13.43 3.82 3.42
C ARG A 114 12.55 3.72 2.19
N ILE A 115 11.46 4.48 2.15
CA ILE A 115 10.61 4.61 0.96
C ILE A 115 10.58 6.07 0.55
N ASN A 116 11.08 6.38 -0.64
CA ASN A 116 11.05 7.74 -1.16
C ASN A 116 9.66 8.11 -1.72
N ASP A 117 9.52 9.36 -2.12
CA ASP A 117 8.35 9.92 -2.80
C ASP A 117 7.97 9.15 -4.08
N ARG A 118 8.94 8.69 -4.86
CA ARG A 118 8.77 7.84 -6.05
C ARG A 118 8.33 6.40 -5.75
N GLY A 119 8.29 6.00 -4.48
CA GLY A 119 7.91 4.65 -4.06
C GLY A 119 9.04 3.63 -4.16
N PHE A 120 10.28 4.04 -4.43
CA PHE A 120 11.42 3.15 -4.39
C PHE A 120 11.70 2.76 -2.95
N LEU A 121 12.10 1.51 -2.76
CA LEU A 121 12.48 0.95 -1.48
C LEU A 121 13.99 0.81 -1.40
N SER A 122 14.57 1.39 -0.35
CA SER A 122 15.94 1.14 0.08
C SER A 122 15.88 0.31 1.37
N ILE A 123 16.55 -0.84 1.36
CA ILE A 123 16.71 -1.72 2.52
C ILE A 123 18.18 -1.80 2.85
N GLN A 124 18.57 -1.26 4.00
CA GLN A 124 19.94 -1.31 4.48
C GLN A 124 20.03 -2.19 5.72
N TYR A 125 20.92 -3.18 5.66
CA TYR A 125 21.21 -4.13 6.73
C TYR A 125 22.52 -3.76 7.42
N MET A 126 22.50 -3.64 8.74
CA MET A 126 23.70 -3.48 9.56
C MET A 126 24.16 -4.87 10.03
N ILE A 127 25.30 -5.33 9.56
CA ILE A 127 25.90 -6.64 9.88
C ILE A 127 27.11 -6.43 10.77
N ASN A 128 27.16 -7.14 11.90
CA ASN A 128 28.32 -7.12 12.78
C ASN A 128 29.30 -8.22 12.31
N VAL A 129 30.49 -7.83 11.85
CA VAL A 129 31.51 -8.76 11.34
C VAL A 129 32.43 -9.23 12.46
N SER A 130 32.80 -8.31 13.34
CA SER A 130 33.61 -8.55 14.55
C SER A 130 33.16 -7.58 15.66
N ASP A 131 33.69 -7.70 16.88
CA ASP A 131 33.22 -6.95 18.05
C ASP A 131 33.18 -5.42 17.87
N ASN A 132 33.98 -4.86 16.94
CA ASN A 132 34.01 -3.43 16.63
C ASN A 132 33.85 -3.10 15.14
N GLU A 133 33.63 -4.08 14.26
CA GLU A 133 33.50 -3.84 12.82
C GLU A 133 32.08 -4.11 12.35
N VAL A 134 31.51 -3.09 11.71
CA VAL A 134 30.17 -3.14 11.13
C VAL A 134 30.26 -2.99 9.62
N ALA A 135 29.54 -3.84 8.92
CA ALA A 135 29.37 -3.77 7.47
C ALA A 135 27.91 -3.44 7.16
N PHE A 136 27.70 -2.76 6.03
CA PHE A 136 26.37 -2.44 5.54
C PHE A 136 26.13 -3.11 4.20
N VAL A 137 24.95 -3.69 4.04
CA VAL A 137 24.47 -4.19 2.75
C VAL A 137 23.20 -3.43 2.42
N GLU A 138 23.17 -2.79 1.26
CA GLU A 138 22.01 -2.02 0.81
C GLU A 138 21.41 -2.63 -0.45
N PHE A 139 20.09 -2.75 -0.46
CA PHE A 139 19.29 -3.20 -1.60
C PHE A 139 18.34 -2.09 -2.00
N PHE A 140 18.23 -1.88 -3.32
CA PHE A 140 17.25 -1.01 -3.91
C PHE A 140 16.23 -1.84 -4.68
N CYS A 141 14.95 -1.52 -4.51
CA CYS A 141 13.86 -2.16 -5.22
C CYS A 141 12.91 -1.09 -5.75
N VAL A 142 12.59 -1.20 -7.04
CA VAL A 142 11.56 -0.38 -7.68
C VAL A 142 10.18 -0.94 -7.34
N PRO A 143 9.16 -0.08 -7.18
CA PRO A 143 7.81 -0.54 -6.96
C PRO A 143 7.30 -1.30 -8.20
N ASP A 144 6.46 -2.30 -7.96
CA ASP A 144 5.68 -2.95 -9.02
C ASP A 144 4.47 -2.05 -9.28
N VAL A 145 4.46 -1.43 -10.45
CA VAL A 145 3.33 -0.63 -10.94
C VAL A 145 2.40 -1.56 -11.70
N ASP A 146 1.18 -1.74 -11.19
CA ASP A 146 0.12 -2.37 -11.96
C ASP A 146 -0.30 -1.37 -13.06
N GLU A 147 -0.09 -1.69 -14.34
CA GLU A 147 -0.46 -0.86 -15.50
C GLU A 147 -1.99 -0.64 -15.65
N THR A 148 -2.79 -0.95 -14.62
CA THR A 148 -4.26 -1.04 -14.69
C THR A 148 -5.01 0.20 -14.21
N GLU A 149 -4.34 1.25 -13.69
CA GLU A 149 -5.03 2.43 -13.15
C GLU A 149 -5.21 3.62 -14.13
N ASP A 150 -4.88 3.48 -15.42
CA ASP A 150 -5.01 4.56 -16.41
C ASP A 150 -6.10 4.35 -17.49
N GLN A 151 -7.06 3.44 -17.28
CA GLN A 151 -8.22 3.26 -18.19
C GLN A 151 -9.57 3.35 -17.48
N SER A 152 -9.87 4.48 -16.83
CA SER A 152 -11.25 4.76 -16.41
C SER A 152 -11.66 6.24 -16.41
N GLU A 153 -11.06 7.07 -17.27
CA GLU A 153 -11.62 8.39 -17.59
C GLU A 153 -11.55 8.68 -19.09
N SER A 154 -12.38 8.00 -19.88
CA SER A 154 -12.85 8.49 -21.19
C SER A 154 -13.98 7.61 -21.72
N GLN A 155 -15.10 8.25 -22.07
CA GLN A 155 -16.28 7.72 -22.78
C GLN A 155 -17.39 7.09 -21.93
N THR A 156 -18.21 7.93 -21.29
CA THR A 156 -19.68 7.75 -21.34
C THR A 156 -20.32 9.12 -21.51
N SER A 157 -20.30 9.60 -22.75
CA SER A 157 -21.24 10.59 -23.25
C SER A 157 -21.87 9.95 -24.49
N MET A 158 -23.19 10.08 -24.63
CA MET A 158 -24.07 9.52 -25.67
C MET A 158 -24.65 8.13 -25.34
N ASN A 159 -25.80 8.12 -24.66
CA ASN A 159 -26.96 7.28 -25.03
C ASN A 159 -28.15 7.59 -24.10
N THR A 160 -28.77 8.76 -24.28
CA THR A 160 -30.07 9.07 -23.65
C THR A 160 -31.01 9.75 -24.65
N GLU A 161 -31.19 9.19 -25.83
CA GLU A 161 -32.26 9.63 -26.75
C GLU A 161 -32.77 8.44 -27.57
N GLN A 162 -33.55 7.54 -26.98
CA GLN A 162 -34.36 6.60 -27.80
C GLN A 162 -35.58 5.95 -27.12
N TYR A 163 -36.08 6.49 -26.01
CA TYR A 163 -37.27 5.94 -25.32
C TYR A 163 -38.40 6.95 -25.17
N GLU A 164 -38.71 7.77 -26.18
CA GLU A 164 -39.91 8.62 -26.10
C GLU A 164 -40.46 9.02 -27.47
N ALA A 165 -40.78 8.04 -28.32
CA ALA A 165 -41.52 8.30 -29.56
C ALA A 165 -42.32 7.08 -30.03
N THR A 166 -43.29 6.59 -29.24
CA THR A 166 -44.44 5.85 -29.80
C THR A 166 -45.57 5.70 -28.78
N LYS A 167 -46.44 6.71 -28.69
CA LYS A 167 -47.92 6.57 -28.71
C LYS A 167 -48.56 7.94 -28.53
N SER A 168 -48.94 8.54 -29.65
CA SER A 168 -49.80 9.71 -29.72
C SER A 168 -51.27 9.25 -29.81
N ASN A 169 -52.10 9.91 -29.00
CA ASN A 169 -53.52 10.25 -29.19
C ASN A 169 -54.61 9.15 -29.24
N ARG A 170 -55.43 9.13 -28.19
CA ARG A 170 -56.90 9.19 -28.32
C ARG A 170 -57.56 9.91 -27.13
N THR A 171 -58.29 10.96 -27.46
CA THR A 171 -59.06 11.89 -26.63
C THR A 171 -60.33 11.25 -26.02
N ALA A 172 -60.65 11.56 -24.76
CA ALA A 172 -62.03 11.78 -24.26
C ALA A 172 -62.05 12.37 -22.82
N GLN A 173 -63.14 13.08 -22.50
CA GLN A 173 -63.36 14.08 -21.45
C GLN A 173 -63.61 13.58 -19.99
N ILE A 174 -63.09 14.36 -19.01
CA ILE A 174 -63.55 14.88 -17.67
C ILE A 174 -65.01 14.54 -17.19
N PRO A 175 -65.45 14.63 -15.88
CA PRO A 175 -64.82 14.88 -14.54
C PRO A 175 -65.23 13.96 -13.35
N SER A 176 -64.55 14.12 -12.19
CA SER A 176 -65.12 14.49 -10.85
C SER A 176 -64.56 13.74 -9.62
N THR A 177 -64.15 14.53 -8.61
CA THR A 177 -64.12 14.33 -7.14
C THR A 177 -63.63 12.98 -6.58
N SER A 178 -62.65 12.89 -5.67
CA SER A 178 -62.79 13.34 -4.27
C SER A 178 -61.56 12.94 -3.41
N ARG A 179 -61.20 13.85 -2.48
CA ARG A 179 -60.59 13.71 -1.12
C ARG A 179 -59.32 12.86 -0.87
N CYS A 180 -58.34 13.54 -0.25
CA CYS A 180 -57.25 13.01 0.59
C CYS A 180 -57.79 12.32 1.87
N PRO A 181 -56.95 11.58 2.65
CA PRO A 181 -56.06 12.28 3.59
C PRO A 181 -54.65 11.71 3.77
N VAL A 182 -53.83 12.61 4.30
CA VAL A 182 -52.53 12.51 4.95
C VAL A 182 -52.46 11.37 5.98
N ASN A 183 -51.31 10.70 6.07
CA ASN A 183 -50.80 10.21 7.35
C ASN A 183 -49.28 10.40 7.42
N THR A 184 -48.91 11.39 8.22
CA THR A 184 -47.63 11.61 8.89
C THR A 184 -47.37 10.48 9.88
N LEU A 185 -46.12 10.02 10.02
CA LEU A 185 -45.50 9.70 11.31
C LEU A 185 -44.01 9.41 11.12
N ASP A 186 -43.22 10.24 11.77
CA ASP A 186 -41.75 10.29 11.88
C ASP A 186 -41.23 9.30 12.96
N PRO A 187 -39.90 9.23 13.22
CA PRO A 187 -39.19 8.00 13.60
C PRO A 187 -38.99 7.83 15.11
N ASP A 188 -38.66 6.61 15.54
CA ASP A 188 -38.09 6.34 16.87
C ASP A 188 -36.70 5.73 16.74
N TRP A 189 -35.73 6.42 17.36
CA TRP A 189 -34.41 5.87 17.69
C TRP A 189 -34.50 5.31 19.11
N THR A 190 -33.98 4.11 19.31
CA THR A 190 -33.46 3.64 20.59
C THR A 190 -32.33 2.66 20.32
#